data_AF-A0A0E2H7E3-F1
#
_entry.id   AF-A0A0E2H7E3-F1
#
_cell.length_a   1.000
_cell.length_b   1.000
_cell.length_c   1.000
_cell.angle_alpha   90.00
_cell.angle_beta   90.00
_cell.angle_gamma   90.00
#
_symmetry.space_group_name_H-M   'P 1'
#
loop_
_entity.id
_entity.type
_entity.pdbx_description
1 polymer ?
#
loop_
_entity_poly.entity_id
_entity_poly.type
_entity_poly.pdbx_seq_one_letter_code
_entity_poly.pdbx_strand_id
1 'polypeptide(L)'
;MAVTKIHPIKSTLKKALDYIENPDKTDGKLLVASFACSYETADIEFEMLLAQAYQKGNNLGHHLIQSFAPGEATPEQAHEIGKQLAEEVLQGKYPYVLTTHIDKGHVHNVRPDRAMRKAV
;
A
#
# COMPACT_ATOMS: atom_id res chain seq x y z
N MET A 1 -14.95 -11.22 -7.62
CA MET A 1 -14.39 -11.51 -6.28
C MET A 1 -12.96 -11.01 -6.31
N ALA A 2 -12.63 -10.02 -5.48
CA ALA A 2 -11.31 -9.39 -5.51
C ALA A 2 -10.19 -10.38 -5.16
N VAL A 3 -9.08 -10.31 -5.90
CA VAL A 3 -7.90 -11.16 -5.66
C VAL A 3 -6.86 -10.37 -4.89
N THR A 4 -6.45 -10.88 -3.73
CA THR A 4 -5.40 -10.27 -2.90
C THR A 4 -4.07 -11.02 -3.02
N LYS A 5 -2.98 -10.29 -3.25
CA LYS A 5 -1.61 -10.82 -3.27
C LYS A 5 -0.71 -9.99 -2.35
N ILE A 6 0.21 -10.64 -1.65
CA ILE A 6 1.17 -9.97 -0.75
C ILE A 6 2.58 -10.34 -1.18
N HIS A 7 3.42 -9.32 -1.40
CA HIS A 7 4.81 -9.48 -1.80
C HIS A 7 5.74 -8.74 -0.84
N PRO A 8 6.81 -9.37 -0.30
CA PRO A 8 7.76 -8.68 0.55
C PRO A 8 8.63 -7.69 -0.24
N ILE A 9 8.85 -6.50 0.30
CA ILE A 9 9.77 -5.48 -0.21
C ILE A 9 11.10 -5.64 0.53
N LYS A 10 12.19 -5.92 -0.18
CA LYS A 10 13.50 -6.23 0.45
C LYS A 10 14.54 -5.13 0.34
N SER A 11 14.49 -4.30 -0.71
CA SER A 11 15.58 -3.35 -0.99
C SER A 11 15.18 -2.13 -1.82
N THR A 12 13.98 -2.09 -2.40
CA THR A 12 13.56 -1.04 -3.34
C THR A 12 12.30 -0.32 -2.89
N LEU A 13 12.20 0.00 -1.59
CA LEU A 13 10.98 0.59 -1.02
C LEU A 13 10.66 1.95 -1.65
N LYS A 14 11.64 2.85 -1.76
CA LYS A 14 11.46 4.16 -2.40
C LYS A 14 10.94 4.04 -3.83
N LYS A 15 11.59 3.21 -4.66
CA LYS A 15 11.14 2.94 -6.04
C LYS A 15 9.73 2.36 -6.10
N ALA A 16 9.35 1.54 -5.11
CA ALA A 16 8.00 1.00 -5.04
C ALA A 16 6.98 2.08 -4.70
N LEU A 17 7.28 2.96 -3.74
CA LEU A 17 6.44 4.12 -3.38
C LEU A 17 6.29 5.08 -4.56
N ASP A 18 7.40 5.50 -5.17
CA ASP A 18 7.38 6.37 -6.36
C ASP A 18 6.55 5.77 -7.51
N TYR A 19 6.61 4.45 -7.69
CA TYR A 19 5.87 3.77 -8.75
C TYR A 19 4.36 3.74 -8.50
N ILE A 20 3.93 3.56 -7.25
CA ILE A 20 2.52 3.43 -6.91
C ILE A 20 1.85 4.79 -6.75
N GLU A 21 2.59 5.82 -6.36
CA GLU A 21 2.13 7.21 -6.23
C GLU A 21 2.13 7.96 -7.56
N ASN A 22 2.35 7.25 -8.67
CA ASN A 22 2.39 7.86 -9.98
C ASN A 22 1.05 8.56 -10.28
N PRO A 23 1.05 9.89 -10.52
CA PRO A 23 -0.17 10.66 -10.77
C PRO A 23 -0.95 10.17 -11.99
N ASP A 24 -0.27 9.64 -13.01
CA ASP A 24 -0.91 9.12 -14.23
C ASP A 24 -1.79 7.89 -13.94
N LYS A 25 -1.51 7.18 -12.85
CA LYS A 25 -2.23 5.95 -12.47
C LYS A 25 -3.26 6.16 -11.37
N THR A 26 -3.11 7.22 -10.59
CA THR A 26 -3.85 7.48 -9.35
C THR A 26 -4.84 8.63 -9.49
N ASP A 27 -5.25 8.93 -10.72
CA ASP A 27 -6.14 10.06 -11.04
C ASP A 27 -5.59 11.39 -10.49
N GLY A 28 -4.33 11.72 -10.85
CA GLY A 28 -3.67 12.93 -10.37
C GLY A 28 -3.35 12.93 -8.87
N LYS A 29 -3.18 11.74 -8.27
CA LYS A 29 -3.00 11.47 -6.83
C LYS A 29 -4.26 11.62 -5.96
N LEU A 30 -5.45 11.79 -6.56
CA LEU A 30 -6.70 11.83 -5.80
C LEU A 30 -7.01 10.49 -5.10
N LEU A 31 -6.51 9.38 -5.66
CA LEU A 31 -6.71 8.04 -5.12
C LEU A 31 -5.51 7.54 -4.31
N VAL A 32 -4.86 8.44 -3.59
CA VAL A 32 -3.74 8.15 -2.67
C VAL A 32 -4.18 8.46 -1.24
N ALA A 33 -4.03 7.47 -0.36
CA ALA A 33 -4.24 7.62 1.07
C ALA A 33 -3.02 7.11 1.82
N SER A 34 -2.70 7.73 2.95
CA SER A 34 -1.68 7.24 3.85
C SER A 34 -2.19 7.23 5.29
N PHE A 35 -1.58 6.40 6.13
CA PHE A 35 -1.91 6.29 7.53
C PHE A 35 -0.62 6.23 8.35
N ALA A 36 -0.57 7.00 9.44
CA ALA A 36 0.59 7.14 10.33
C ALA A 36 1.92 7.47 9.61
N CYS A 37 1.83 8.01 8.39
CA CYS A 37 2.92 8.54 7.58
C CYS A 37 2.34 9.51 6.54
N SER A 38 3.17 10.41 6.02
CA SER A 38 2.85 11.16 4.80
C SER A 38 3.34 10.38 3.60
N TYR A 39 2.52 10.25 2.54
CA TYR A 39 2.94 9.57 1.31
C TYR A 39 4.22 10.22 0.72
N GLU A 40 4.37 11.54 0.82
CA GLU A 40 5.54 12.28 0.32
C GLU A 40 6.85 11.94 1.04
N THR A 41 6.78 11.52 2.31
CA THR A 41 7.94 11.18 3.14
C THR A 41 7.92 9.73 3.60
N ALA A 42 7.06 8.91 2.99
CA ALA A 42 6.80 7.55 3.43
C ALA A 42 8.07 6.71 3.36
N ASP A 43 8.97 6.96 2.40
CA ASP A 43 10.26 6.27 2.29
C ASP A 43 11.16 6.53 3.51
N ILE A 44 11.34 7.79 3.90
CA ILE A 44 12.17 8.20 5.05
C ILE A 44 11.53 7.72 6.35
N GLU A 45 10.23 7.95 6.53
CA GLU A 45 9.49 7.47 7.70
C GLU A 45 9.62 5.95 7.78
N PHE A 46 9.47 5.25 6.65
CA PHE A 46 9.67 3.81 6.47
C PHE A 46 11.11 3.33 6.51
N GLU A 47 12.10 4.20 6.70
CA GLU A 47 13.47 3.82 7.08
C GLU A 47 13.71 4.07 8.57
N MET A 48 13.13 5.13 9.13
CA MET A 48 13.29 5.49 10.55
C MET A 48 12.75 4.43 11.53
N LEU A 49 11.51 3.96 11.41
CA LEU A 49 10.99 2.89 12.32
C LEU A 49 11.70 1.51 12.23
N LEU A 50 12.53 1.23 11.22
CA LEU A 50 13.29 0.00 10.93
C LEU A 50 14.64 0.14 11.59
N ALA A 51 15.21 1.35 11.51
CA ALA A 51 16.35 1.72 12.33
C ALA A 51 16.00 1.62 13.83
N GLN A 52 14.78 2.03 14.21
CA GLN A 52 14.27 1.93 15.59
C GLN A 52 13.70 0.55 15.95
N ALA A 53 13.41 -0.32 14.98
CA ALA A 53 12.86 -1.64 15.24
C ALA A 53 13.88 -2.52 15.96
N TYR A 54 13.49 -3.01 17.13
CA TYR A 54 14.29 -3.90 17.96
C TYR A 54 14.64 -5.23 17.25
N GLN A 55 13.80 -5.65 16.30
CA GLN A 55 14.02 -6.83 15.48
C GLN A 55 14.02 -6.46 14.00
N LYS A 56 15.21 -6.26 13.44
CA LYS A 56 15.39 -5.99 12.01
C LYS A 56 15.11 -7.27 11.23
N GLY A 57 13.97 -7.31 10.54
CA GLY A 57 13.70 -8.34 9.53
C GLY A 57 14.47 -8.04 8.24
N ASN A 58 14.55 -9.02 7.34
CA ASN A 58 15.11 -8.84 6.00
C ASN A 58 14.17 -8.11 5.03
N ASN A 59 12.94 -7.79 5.45
CA ASN A 59 11.94 -7.11 4.65
C ASN A 59 11.79 -5.67 5.17
N LEU A 60 11.84 -4.70 4.25
CA LEU A 60 11.59 -3.28 4.50
C LEU A 60 10.08 -3.00 4.61
N GLY A 61 9.24 -3.85 4.03
CA GLY A 61 7.77 -3.76 4.08
C GLY A 61 7.12 -4.92 3.33
N HIS A 62 5.80 -4.92 3.22
CA HIS A 62 5.04 -5.79 2.31
C HIS A 62 4.18 -4.95 1.39
N HIS A 63 3.95 -5.47 0.20
CA HIS A 63 3.19 -4.86 -0.84
C HIS A 63 1.93 -5.70 -1.03
N LEU A 64 0.80 -5.19 -0.58
CA LEU A 64 -0.50 -5.81 -0.74
C LEU A 64 -1.16 -5.26 -2.00
N ILE A 65 -1.52 -6.14 -2.91
CA ILE A 65 -2.24 -5.82 -4.15
C ILE A 65 -3.63 -6.44 -4.04
N GLN A 66 -4.67 -5.65 -4.27
CA GLN A 66 -6.05 -6.12 -4.35
C GLN A 66 -6.60 -5.74 -5.73
N SER A 67 -6.87 -6.72 -6.58
CA SER A 67 -7.37 -6.51 -7.93
C SER A 67 -8.86 -6.83 -8.02
N PHE A 68 -9.61 -5.97 -8.70
CA PHE A 68 -11.04 -6.13 -8.98
C PHE A 68 -11.24 -6.48 -10.46
N ALA A 69 -12.27 -7.28 -10.77
CA ALA A 69 -12.61 -7.54 -12.16
C ALA A 69 -13.13 -6.24 -12.84
N PRO A 70 -13.00 -6.10 -14.17
CA PRO A 70 -13.56 -4.96 -14.89
C PRO A 70 -15.05 -4.80 -14.61
N GLY A 71 -15.46 -3.62 -14.14
CA GLY A 71 -16.85 -3.32 -13.78
C GLY A 71 -17.31 -3.87 -12.42
N GLU A 72 -16.44 -4.52 -11.64
CA GLU A 72 -16.78 -5.05 -10.30
C GLU A 72 -16.86 -3.95 -9.23
N ALA A 73 -16.01 -2.92 -9.33
CA ALA A 73 -15.98 -1.79 -8.41
C ALA A 73 -15.58 -0.51 -9.15
N THR A 74 -16.11 0.63 -8.71
CA THR A 74 -15.60 1.94 -9.12
C THR A 74 -14.25 2.22 -8.43
N PRO A 75 -13.42 3.13 -8.95
CA PRO A 75 -12.16 3.51 -8.30
C PRO A 75 -12.34 3.97 -6.84
N GLU A 76 -13.40 4.73 -6.56
CA GLU A 76 -13.73 5.20 -5.22
C GLU A 76 -14.12 4.05 -4.29
N GLN A 77 -14.98 3.13 -4.76
CA GLN A 77 -15.37 1.94 -3.99
C GLN A 77 -14.17 1.04 -3.71
N ALA A 78 -13.33 0.80 -4.73
CA ALA A 78 -12.10 0.05 -4.54
C ALA A 78 -11.20 0.72 -3.50
N HIS A 79 -11.03 2.04 -3.57
CA HIS A 79 -10.23 2.78 -2.60
C HIS A 79 -10.75 2.63 -1.17
N GLU A 80 -12.07 2.75 -0.97
CA GLU A 80 -12.70 2.60 0.33
C GLU A 80 -12.57 1.17 0.88
N ILE A 81 -12.78 0.15 0.03
CA ILE A 81 -12.56 -1.26 0.37
C ILE A 81 -11.09 -1.50 0.77
N GLY A 82 -10.15 -0.89 0.03
CA GLY A 82 -8.73 -0.99 0.31
C GLY A 82 -8.35 -0.38 1.66
N LYS A 83 -9.01 0.74 2.03
CA LYS A 83 -8.83 1.40 3.32
C LYS A 83 -9.38 0.53 4.46
N GLN A 84 -10.58 0.00 4.33
CA GLN A 84 -11.18 -0.89 5.32
C GLN A 84 -10.33 -2.14 5.53
N LEU A 85 -9.88 -2.77 4.44
CA LEU A 85 -8.95 -3.91 4.50
C LEU A 85 -7.65 -3.53 5.21
N ALA A 86 -7.16 -2.30 5.02
CA ALA A 86 -5.96 -1.84 5.71
C ALA A 86 -6.17 -1.64 7.20
N GLU A 87 -7.29 -1.07 7.61
CA GLU A 87 -7.65 -0.93 9.01
C GLU A 87 -7.85 -2.30 9.67
N GLU A 88 -8.49 -3.28 9.00
CA GLU A 88 -8.67 -4.63 9.54
C GLU A 88 -7.36 -5.41 9.67
N VAL A 89 -6.50 -5.36 8.64
CA VAL A 89 -5.23 -6.11 8.62
C VAL A 89 -4.20 -5.50 9.57
N LEU A 90 -4.10 -4.16 9.60
CA LEU A 90 -3.07 -3.46 10.36
C LEU A 90 -3.55 -3.01 11.73
N GLN A 91 -4.86 -3.02 11.98
CA GLN A 91 -5.49 -2.62 13.26
C GLN A 91 -5.03 -1.25 13.74
N GLY A 92 -4.71 -0.34 12.82
CA GLY A 92 -4.15 0.98 13.11
C GLY A 92 -2.77 0.99 13.79
N LYS A 93 -2.05 -0.14 13.81
CA LYS A 93 -0.76 -0.29 14.51
C LYS A 93 0.46 0.03 13.64
N TYR A 94 0.29 0.02 12.33
CA TYR A 94 1.39 0.12 11.36
C TYR A 94 1.11 1.17 10.30
N PRO A 95 2.13 1.94 9.88
CA PRO A 95 1.96 2.90 8.82
C PRO A 95 1.84 2.20 7.47
N TYR A 96 1.01 2.76 6.61
CA TYR A 96 0.80 2.27 5.24
C TYR A 96 0.52 3.43 4.29
N VAL A 97 0.85 3.20 3.02
CA VAL A 97 0.36 4.01 1.89
C VAL A 97 -0.55 3.12 1.07
N LEU A 98 -1.70 3.63 0.63
CA LEU A 98 -2.70 2.97 -0.20
C LEU A 98 -2.89 3.81 -1.45
N THR A 99 -2.78 3.18 -2.61
CA THR A 99 -3.01 3.83 -3.90
C THR A 99 -3.97 2.98 -4.72
N THR A 100 -4.96 3.59 -5.36
CA THR A 100 -5.83 2.90 -6.31
C THR A 100 -5.44 3.27 -7.73
N HIS A 101 -5.16 2.27 -8.55
CA HIS A 101 -4.72 2.43 -9.93
C HIS A 101 -5.87 2.17 -10.89
N ILE A 102 -6.00 3.04 -11.90
CA ILE A 102 -7.05 3.00 -12.93
C ILE A 102 -6.49 2.87 -14.36
N ASP A 103 -5.17 2.73 -14.51
CA ASP A 103 -4.44 2.83 -15.78
C ASP A 103 -4.60 1.63 -16.72
N LYS A 104 -4.95 0.44 -16.21
CA LYS A 104 -4.90 -0.82 -16.97
C LYS A 104 -6.25 -1.37 -17.41
N GLY A 105 -7.29 -0.53 -17.47
CA GLY A 105 -8.64 -0.95 -17.86
C GLY A 105 -9.34 -1.84 -16.81
N HIS A 106 -8.74 -2.00 -15.64
CA HIS A 106 -9.31 -2.59 -14.44
C HIS A 106 -8.76 -1.84 -13.23
N VAL A 107 -9.51 -1.87 -12.13
CA VAL A 107 -9.15 -1.18 -10.89
C VAL A 107 -8.37 -2.13 -9.99
N HIS A 108 -7.23 -1.68 -9.47
CA HIS A 108 -6.50 -2.42 -8.45
C HIS A 108 -5.92 -1.48 -7.38
N ASN A 109 -6.03 -1.90 -6.13
CA ASN A 109 -5.38 -1.24 -5.01
C ASN A 109 -3.98 -1.80 -4.83
N VAL A 110 -3.07 -0.91 -4.48
CA VAL A 110 -1.69 -1.23 -4.12
C VAL A 110 -1.38 -0.56 -2.79
N ARG A 111 -0.87 -1.33 -1.84
CA ARG A 111 -0.58 -0.85 -0.49
C ARG A 111 0.78 -1.36 0.02
N PRO A 112 1.82 -0.53 0.10
CA PRO A 112 3.00 -0.83 0.88
C PRO A 112 2.71 -0.59 2.37
N ASP A 113 2.84 -1.65 3.16
CA ASP A 113 2.81 -1.64 4.61
C ASP A 113 4.18 -1.91 5.20
N ARG A 114 4.44 -1.32 6.36
CA ARG A 114 5.65 -1.60 7.12
C ARG A 114 5.32 -2.44 8.35
N ALA A 115 5.90 -3.64 8.37
CA ALA A 115 5.87 -4.64 9.44
C ALA A 115 4.58 -5.48 9.56
N MET A 116 4.33 -6.33 8.57
CA MET A 116 3.79 -7.65 8.87
C MET A 116 4.93 -8.62 9.19
N ARG A 117 5.24 -8.82 10.48
CA ARG A 117 5.85 -10.11 10.86
C ARG A 117 4.68 -11.07 11.05
N LYS A 118 4.32 -11.78 9.97
CA LYS A 118 3.22 -12.76 9.91
C LYS A 118 1.97 -12.32 10.69
N ALA A 119 1.12 -11.51 10.07
CA ALA A 119 -0.31 -11.60 10.33
C ALA A 119 -0.91 -12.65 9.39
N VAL A 120 -0.40 -13.89 9.48
CA VAL A 120 -1.04 -15.14 9.02
C VAL A 120 -0.59 -16.25 9.96
#